data_AF-A0A3P7PAM2-F1
#
_entry.id   AF-A0A3P7PAM2-F1
#
_cell.length_a   1.000
_cell.length_b   1.000
_cell.length_c   1.000
_cell.angle_alpha   90.00
_cell.angle_beta   90.00
_cell.angle_gamma   90.00
#
_symmetry.space_group_name_H-M   'P 1'
#
loop_
_entity.id
_entity.type
_entity.pdbx_description
1 polymer ?
#
loop_
_entity_poly.entity_id
_entity_poly.type
_entity_poly.pdbx_seq_one_letter_code
_entity_poly.pdbx_strand_id
1 'polypeptide(L)'
;MGKFRFCLQVVERTNAVILNSKNIVVSDAHFNNANADISYDESQELVIFTFPSALETGNGQLNLKFRGHLSDDMQGFYRSTYKSPTGEDGYILCTHFEPIHARRAFPCMDEPDRRATFDISLVAMDNEVALSNMPEVSRQIIAPPTGRPAPAEGHNYVKVQFGKSPYMSTYLVAMAVGNLDHVSTKDSNGVDIRVFTTPGKKACGQYALEVSAKTLPFYANLFGCKFPLPKCDLIALPDFAIGAMENWGLITFREAQLLIDQENTSLISKQFVALTVTHELAHMWFGNLVTMEWWTHLWLKEGFATWIEFVATDFCFPDYNIWEGFATWIEFVATDFCFPDYNIWVG
;
A
#
# COMPACT_ATOMS: atom_id res chain seq x y z
N MET A 1 16.20 0.44 -9.02
CA MET A 1 15.95 0.70 -10.46
C MET A 1 14.56 0.22 -10.78
N GLY A 2 13.84 0.97 -11.61
CA GLY A 2 12.49 0.62 -12.06
C GLY A 2 12.35 0.78 -13.56
N LYS A 3 11.37 0.06 -14.12
CA LYS A 3 10.86 0.28 -15.46
C LYS A 3 9.38 0.52 -15.33
N PHE A 4 8.86 1.55 -15.96
CA PHE A 4 7.42 1.81 -15.98
C PHE A 4 6.93 1.88 -17.41
N ARG A 5 5.73 1.36 -17.63
CA ARG A 5 4.98 1.48 -18.88
C ARG A 5 3.64 2.14 -18.56
N PHE A 6 3.45 3.37 -18.99
CA PHE A 6 2.19 4.10 -18.90
C PHE A 6 1.44 4.00 -20.22
N CYS A 7 0.25 3.39 -20.19
CA CYS A 7 -0.70 3.52 -21.28
C CYS A 7 -1.50 4.80 -21.06
N LEU A 8 -1.36 5.77 -21.95
CA LEU A 8 -1.95 7.10 -21.83
C LEU A 8 -2.88 7.37 -23.01
N GLN A 9 -3.88 8.22 -22.77
CA GLN A 9 -4.69 8.83 -23.82
C GLN A 9 -4.32 10.31 -23.93
N VAL A 10 -3.80 10.70 -25.09
CA VAL A 10 -3.59 12.11 -25.45
C VAL A 10 -4.94 12.68 -25.87
N VAL A 11 -5.51 13.54 -25.04
CA VAL A 11 -6.82 14.16 -25.29
C VAL A 11 -6.73 15.44 -26.11
N GLU A 12 -5.59 16.10 -26.07
CA GLU A 12 -5.26 17.30 -26.84
C GLU A 12 -3.84 17.20 -27.37
N ARG A 13 -3.62 17.69 -28.59
CA ARG A 13 -2.30 17.71 -29.23
C ARG A 13 -1.30 18.47 -28.35
N THR A 14 -0.25 17.80 -27.90
CA THR A 14 0.78 18.35 -27.00
C THR A 14 2.15 17.84 -27.39
N ASN A 15 3.21 18.58 -27.10
CA ASN A 15 4.59 18.11 -27.25
C ASN A 15 5.22 17.72 -25.90
N ALA A 16 4.45 17.68 -24.81
CA ALA A 16 4.97 17.34 -23.49
C ALA A 16 4.03 16.41 -22.71
N VAL A 17 4.63 15.53 -21.93
CA VAL A 17 3.95 14.77 -20.86
C VAL A 17 4.58 15.17 -19.53
N ILE A 18 3.75 15.54 -18.57
CA ILE A 18 4.18 15.99 -17.24
C ILE A 18 3.65 14.98 -16.22
N LEU A 19 4.51 14.50 -15.33
CA LEU A 19 4.17 13.58 -14.24
C LEU A 19 4.75 14.11 -12.92
N ASN A 20 4.16 13.73 -11.79
CA ASN A 20 4.76 13.91 -10.48
C ASN A 20 5.97 12.98 -10.32
N SER A 21 7.05 13.50 -9.74
CA SER A 21 8.29 12.79 -9.49
C SER A 21 9.10 13.52 -8.42
N LYS A 22 9.52 12.80 -7.37
CA LYS A 22 10.38 13.34 -6.31
C LYS A 22 11.52 12.37 -6.02
N ASN A 23 12.77 12.87 -6.02
CA ASN A 23 13.97 12.06 -5.76
C ASN A 23 14.12 10.84 -6.69
N ILE A 24 13.62 10.94 -7.93
CA ILE A 24 13.73 9.93 -8.98
C ILE A 24 14.57 10.51 -10.12
N VAL A 25 15.52 9.72 -10.61
CA VAL A 25 16.29 10.03 -11.81
C VAL A 25 15.84 9.13 -12.94
N VAL A 26 15.19 9.71 -13.95
CA VAL A 26 14.82 9.03 -15.20
C VAL A 26 16.02 9.04 -16.15
N SER A 27 16.42 7.84 -16.60
CA SER A 27 17.56 7.65 -17.50
C SER A 27 17.16 7.44 -18.96
N ASP A 28 15.91 7.08 -19.21
CA ASP A 28 15.38 6.76 -20.54
C ASP A 28 13.87 6.99 -20.54
N ALA A 29 13.37 7.74 -21.50
CA ALA A 29 11.95 8.03 -21.68
C ALA A 29 11.60 8.11 -23.17
N HIS A 30 10.61 7.32 -23.58
CA HIS A 30 10.09 7.39 -24.95
C HIS A 30 8.59 7.11 -25.00
N PHE A 31 7.89 7.88 -25.83
CA PHE A 31 6.48 7.69 -26.14
C PHE A 31 6.35 7.01 -27.50
N ASN A 32 5.83 5.79 -27.52
CA ASN A 32 5.86 4.90 -28.68
C ASN A 32 7.31 4.74 -29.21
N ASN A 33 7.66 5.42 -30.31
CA ASN A 33 9.00 5.39 -30.91
C ASN A 33 9.75 6.74 -30.78
N ALA A 34 9.15 7.75 -30.14
CA ALA A 34 9.74 9.07 -30.00
C ALA A 34 10.41 9.21 -28.63
N ASN A 35 11.72 9.49 -28.62
CA ASN A 35 12.45 9.80 -27.41
C ASN A 35 12.03 11.18 -26.88
N ALA A 36 12.04 11.32 -25.56
CA ALA A 36 11.80 12.58 -24.88
C ALA A 36 13.11 13.18 -24.35
N ASP A 37 13.22 14.49 -24.43
CA ASP A 37 14.11 15.26 -23.56
C ASP A 37 13.49 15.33 -22.16
N ILE A 38 14.30 15.09 -21.13
CA ILE A 38 13.86 14.98 -19.75
C ILE A 38 14.32 16.20 -18.97
N SER A 39 13.39 16.92 -18.35
CA SER A 39 13.66 18.01 -17.41
C SER A 39 12.83 17.86 -16.14
N TYR A 40 13.17 18.61 -15.10
CA TYR A 40 12.52 18.53 -13.79
C TYR A 40 12.13 19.94 -13.31
N ASP A 41 10.96 20.04 -12.68
CA ASP A 41 10.60 21.16 -11.82
C ASP A 41 10.58 20.65 -10.38
N GLU A 42 11.71 20.77 -9.70
CA GLU A 42 11.87 20.26 -8.33
C GLU A 42 10.96 20.99 -7.33
N SER A 43 10.59 22.24 -7.61
CA SER A 43 9.73 23.04 -6.73
C SER A 43 8.29 22.54 -6.72
N GLN A 44 7.83 22.00 -7.86
CA GLN A 44 6.49 21.42 -8.03
C GLN A 44 6.50 19.89 -7.96
N GLU A 45 7.68 19.28 -7.72
CA GLU A 45 7.89 17.83 -7.76
C GLU A 45 7.42 17.19 -9.07
N LEU A 46 7.80 17.79 -10.21
CA LEU A 46 7.43 17.32 -11.54
C LEU A 46 8.63 16.84 -12.36
N VAL A 47 8.39 15.86 -13.22
CA VAL A 47 9.25 15.51 -14.35
C VAL A 47 8.50 15.81 -15.66
N ILE A 48 9.18 16.44 -16.60
CA ILE A 48 8.64 16.88 -17.88
C ILE A 48 9.36 16.14 -19.00
N PHE A 49 8.59 15.43 -19.82
CA PHE A 49 9.04 14.72 -21.01
C PHE A 49 8.67 15.53 -22.24
N THR A 50 9.64 16.21 -22.85
CA THR A 50 9.43 17.04 -24.04
C THR A 50 9.79 16.29 -25.31
N PHE A 51 8.91 16.27 -26.29
CA PHE A 51 9.08 15.54 -27.55
C PHE A 51 9.42 16.50 -28.70
N PRO A 52 10.27 16.09 -29.66
CA PRO A 52 10.64 16.92 -30.82
C PRO A 52 9.46 17.28 -31.75
N SER A 53 8.39 16.51 -31.68
CA SER A 53 7.16 16.73 -32.45
C SER A 53 5.97 16.51 -31.54
N ALA A 54 4.88 17.23 -31.82
CA ALA A 54 3.67 17.08 -31.04
C ALA A 54 3.09 15.66 -31.17
N LEU A 55 2.67 15.11 -30.04
CA LEU A 55 1.91 13.89 -29.93
C LEU A 55 0.49 14.15 -30.43
N GLU A 56 0.02 13.30 -31.34
CA GLU A 56 -1.36 13.34 -31.82
C GLU A 56 -2.33 12.82 -30.77
N THR A 57 -3.59 13.25 -30.85
CA THR A 57 -4.65 12.74 -30.00
C THR A 57 -4.86 11.24 -30.19
N GLY A 58 -5.07 10.50 -29.11
CA GLY A 58 -5.29 9.07 -29.14
C GLY A 58 -4.48 8.32 -28.09
N ASN A 59 -4.52 7.00 -28.17
CA ASN A 59 -3.82 6.14 -27.22
C ASN A 59 -2.33 6.00 -27.58
N GLY A 60 -1.48 5.95 -26.57
CA GLY A 60 -0.07 5.62 -26.74
C GLY A 60 0.58 5.17 -25.45
N GLN A 61 1.88 4.91 -25.52
CA GLN A 61 2.61 4.27 -24.45
C GLN A 61 3.88 5.05 -24.13
N LEU A 62 3.94 5.64 -22.92
CA LEU A 62 5.15 6.21 -22.36
C LEU A 62 5.92 5.10 -21.61
N ASN A 63 7.16 4.87 -22.00
CA ASN A 63 8.05 3.90 -21.37
C ASN A 63 9.17 4.64 -20.68
N LEU A 64 9.42 4.29 -19.41
CA LEU A 64 10.41 4.92 -18.55
C LEU A 64 11.38 3.88 -18.01
N LYS A 65 12.67 4.22 -17.94
CA LYS A 65 13.64 3.59 -17.04
C LYS A 65 14.13 4.64 -16.06
N PHE A 66 14.15 4.28 -14.78
CA PHE A 66 14.49 5.22 -13.73
C PHE A 66 15.17 4.54 -12.55
N ARG A 67 15.78 5.35 -11.70
CA ARG A 67 16.31 4.95 -10.40
C ARG A 67 15.75 5.90 -9.34
N GLY A 68 15.31 5.31 -8.24
CA GLY A 68 14.95 6.03 -7.01
C GLY A 68 15.86 5.62 -5.88
N HIS A 69 15.80 6.40 -4.80
CA HIS A 69 16.42 6.07 -3.53
C HIS A 69 15.37 5.47 -2.60
N LEU A 70 15.75 4.43 -1.86
CA LEU A 70 14.93 3.94 -0.75
C LEU A 70 15.08 4.95 0.38
N SER A 71 13.99 5.48 0.89
CA SER A 71 14.04 6.39 2.02
C SER A 71 14.14 5.66 3.35
N ASP A 72 14.53 6.41 4.38
CA ASP A 72 14.55 5.98 5.79
C ASP A 72 13.57 6.83 6.63
N ASP A 73 12.61 7.52 5.99
CA ASP A 73 11.62 8.43 6.62
C ASP A 73 10.18 7.86 6.61
N MET A 74 10.03 6.56 6.36
CA MET A 74 8.74 5.84 6.31
C MET A 74 7.75 6.34 5.25
N GLN A 75 8.21 7.08 4.23
CA GLN A 75 7.38 7.60 3.13
C GLN A 75 7.93 7.19 1.75
N GLY A 76 7.06 6.95 0.79
CA GLY A 76 7.46 6.48 -0.53
C GLY A 76 7.83 4.99 -0.48
N PHE A 77 8.87 4.60 -1.21
CA PHE A 77 9.41 3.24 -1.09
C PHE A 77 10.61 3.29 -0.15
N TYR A 78 10.49 2.65 1.00
CA TYR A 78 11.39 2.85 2.12
C TYR A 78 11.85 1.52 2.73
N ARG A 79 12.84 1.59 3.60
CA ARG A 79 13.38 0.44 4.34
C ARG A 79 12.89 0.48 5.78
N SER A 80 12.27 -0.60 6.24
CA SER A 80 12.04 -0.90 7.65
C SER A 80 13.06 -1.93 8.15
N THR A 81 13.47 -1.79 9.41
CA THR A 81 14.50 -2.57 10.07
C THR A 81 13.94 -3.33 11.26
N TYR A 82 14.45 -4.53 11.53
CA TYR A 82 14.09 -5.29 12.73
C TYR A 82 15.24 -6.17 13.20
N LYS A 83 15.15 -6.67 14.43
CA LYS A 83 16.03 -7.72 14.93
C LYS A 83 15.40 -9.08 14.66
N SER A 84 16.09 -9.91 13.90
CA SER A 84 15.70 -11.31 13.67
C SER A 84 15.79 -12.14 14.96
N PRO A 85 15.16 -13.32 15.02
CA PRO A 85 15.29 -14.23 16.16
C PRO A 85 16.73 -14.64 16.50
N THR A 86 17.65 -14.57 15.54
CA THR A 86 19.09 -14.84 15.74
C THR A 86 19.88 -13.61 16.22
N GLY A 87 19.23 -12.45 16.33
CA GLY A 87 19.84 -11.18 16.76
C GLY A 87 20.43 -10.33 15.63
N GLU A 88 20.44 -10.85 14.40
CA GLU A 88 20.93 -10.14 13.21
C GLU A 88 19.92 -9.10 12.72
N ASP A 89 20.42 -8.04 12.07
CA ASP A 89 19.57 -7.03 11.44
C ASP A 89 18.85 -7.60 10.23
N GLY A 90 17.52 -7.54 10.26
CA GLY A 90 16.63 -7.84 9.15
C GLY A 90 16.08 -6.57 8.52
N TYR A 91 15.72 -6.66 7.24
CA TYR A 91 15.18 -5.55 6.48
C TYR A 91 13.89 -5.96 5.77
N ILE A 92 12.93 -5.03 5.72
CA ILE A 92 11.75 -5.11 4.87
C ILE A 92 11.76 -3.87 3.99
N LEU A 93 11.72 -4.04 2.67
CA LEU A 93 11.42 -2.95 1.76
C LEU A 93 9.92 -2.84 1.64
N CYS A 94 9.34 -1.68 1.97
CA CYS A 94 7.90 -1.49 2.00
C CYS A 94 7.51 -0.08 1.56
N THR A 95 6.23 0.11 1.24
CA THR A 95 5.73 1.36 0.67
C THR A 95 4.70 2.02 1.57
N HIS A 96 4.73 3.34 1.63
CA HIS A 96 3.64 4.17 2.16
C HIS A 96 3.48 5.39 1.26
N PHE A 97 2.36 5.46 0.53
CA PHE A 97 2.18 6.43 -0.55
C PHE A 97 1.14 7.52 -0.29
N GLU A 98 0.23 7.35 0.65
CA GLU A 98 -0.71 8.42 0.99
C GLU A 98 0.03 9.58 1.70
N PRO A 99 -0.30 10.85 1.39
CA PRO A 99 -1.20 11.29 0.33
C PRO A 99 -0.53 11.37 -1.06
N ILE A 100 0.75 11.77 -1.12
CA ILE A 100 1.42 12.17 -2.38
C ILE A 100 2.83 11.59 -2.50
N HIS A 101 3.04 10.37 -2.02
CA HIS A 101 4.36 9.75 -1.94
C HIS A 101 4.58 8.62 -2.95
N ALA A 102 3.59 8.27 -3.80
CA ALA A 102 3.83 7.34 -4.90
C ALA A 102 4.87 7.89 -5.89
N ARG A 103 4.87 9.22 -6.11
CA ARG A 103 5.87 9.96 -6.90
C ARG A 103 7.32 9.80 -6.41
N ARG A 104 7.53 9.34 -5.16
CA ARG A 104 8.86 9.03 -4.60
C ARG A 104 9.34 7.63 -4.98
N ALA A 105 8.45 6.76 -5.46
CA ALA A 105 8.76 5.39 -5.88
C ALA A 105 8.80 5.25 -7.41
N PHE A 106 7.90 5.93 -8.12
CA PHE A 106 7.87 5.96 -9.59
C PHE A 106 7.20 7.25 -10.10
N PRO A 107 7.64 7.82 -11.24
CA PRO A 107 6.96 8.97 -11.82
C PRO A 107 5.51 8.60 -12.19
N CYS A 108 4.51 9.39 -11.81
CA CYS A 108 3.09 9.10 -12.06
C CYS A 108 2.21 10.34 -11.98
N MET A 109 0.93 10.22 -12.37
CA MET A 109 -0.09 11.23 -12.06
C MET A 109 -0.57 10.98 -10.64
N ASP A 110 0.07 11.63 -9.67
CA ASP A 110 -0.02 11.29 -8.24
C ASP A 110 -1.11 12.11 -7.54
N GLU A 111 -2.33 11.91 -8.02
CA GLU A 111 -3.58 12.56 -7.64
C GLU A 111 -4.66 11.48 -7.48
N PRO A 112 -5.58 11.60 -6.50
CA PRO A 112 -6.49 10.50 -6.15
C PRO A 112 -7.52 10.19 -7.24
N ASP A 113 -7.94 11.15 -8.06
CA ASP A 113 -8.86 10.95 -9.19
C ASP A 113 -8.19 10.33 -10.43
N ARG A 114 -6.85 10.33 -10.49
CA ARG A 114 -6.05 9.77 -11.60
C ARG A 114 -5.87 8.26 -11.46
N ARG A 115 -6.99 7.56 -11.38
CA ARG A 115 -7.03 6.12 -11.21
C ARG A 115 -6.49 5.39 -12.44
N ALA A 116 -5.89 4.23 -12.20
CA ALA A 116 -5.38 3.33 -13.24
C ALA A 116 -5.43 1.88 -12.77
N THR A 117 -5.22 0.95 -13.69
CA THR A 117 -4.88 -0.44 -13.32
C THR A 117 -3.37 -0.60 -13.25
N PHE A 118 -2.88 -1.43 -12.34
CA PHE A 118 -1.45 -1.64 -12.13
C PHE A 118 -1.07 -3.11 -12.35
N ASP A 119 -0.09 -3.32 -13.23
CA ASP A 119 0.54 -4.62 -13.49
C ASP A 119 1.94 -4.63 -12.85
N ILE A 120 2.03 -5.16 -11.63
CA ILE A 120 3.22 -5.01 -10.77
C ILE A 120 4.11 -6.26 -10.86
N SER A 121 5.42 -6.04 -10.89
CA SER A 121 6.41 -7.10 -10.70
C SER A 121 7.55 -6.62 -9.83
N LEU A 122 8.00 -7.49 -8.92
CA LEU A 122 9.10 -7.23 -8.00
C LEU A 122 10.26 -8.18 -8.28
N VAL A 123 11.48 -7.72 -8.03
CA VAL A 123 12.66 -8.58 -8.03
C VAL A 123 13.12 -8.74 -6.58
N ALA A 124 13.21 -9.98 -6.13
CA ALA A 124 13.58 -10.36 -4.77
C ALA A 124 14.53 -11.57 -4.82
N MET A 125 15.05 -11.98 -3.66
CA MET A 125 15.69 -13.29 -3.53
C MET A 125 14.63 -14.40 -3.43
N ASP A 126 14.95 -15.61 -3.89
CA ASP A 126 14.00 -16.74 -3.93
C ASP A 126 13.49 -17.20 -2.57
N ASN A 127 14.26 -16.93 -1.51
CA ASN A 127 13.92 -17.17 -0.12
C ASN A 127 13.20 -16.00 0.57
N GLU A 128 12.97 -14.89 -0.13
CA GLU A 128 12.18 -13.77 0.38
C GLU A 128 10.70 -13.90 -0.02
N VAL A 129 9.85 -13.29 0.80
CA VAL A 129 8.45 -13.05 0.46
C VAL A 129 8.36 -11.72 -0.28
N ALA A 130 7.65 -11.70 -1.40
CA ALA A 130 7.29 -10.49 -2.12
C ALA A 130 5.76 -10.37 -2.15
N LEU A 131 5.24 -9.24 -1.71
CA LEU A 131 3.81 -8.94 -1.63
C LEU A 131 3.50 -7.69 -2.45
N SER A 132 2.30 -7.66 -3.01
CA SER A 132 1.70 -6.47 -3.59
C SER A 132 0.17 -6.55 -3.48
N ASN A 133 -0.56 -5.60 -4.05
CA ASN A 133 -2.02 -5.52 -3.97
C ASN A 133 -2.74 -6.80 -4.41
N MET A 134 -2.25 -7.44 -5.49
CA MET A 134 -2.86 -8.62 -6.10
C MET A 134 -2.08 -9.91 -5.77
N PRO A 135 -2.67 -11.11 -5.97
CA PRO A 135 -1.96 -12.37 -5.79
C PRO A 135 -0.74 -12.52 -6.71
N GLU A 136 0.27 -13.25 -6.23
CA GLU A 136 1.38 -13.75 -7.05
C GLU A 136 0.83 -14.69 -8.13
N VAL A 137 1.13 -14.42 -9.40
CA VAL A 137 0.70 -15.24 -10.55
C VAL A 137 1.86 -15.98 -11.21
N SER A 138 3.10 -15.54 -10.96
CA SER A 138 4.30 -16.19 -11.50
C SER A 138 5.54 -15.78 -10.70
N ARG A 139 6.44 -16.73 -10.47
CA ARG A 139 7.78 -16.52 -9.92
C ARG A 139 8.80 -17.21 -10.81
N GLN A 140 9.74 -16.45 -11.34
CA GLN A 140 10.73 -16.94 -12.30
C GLN A 140 12.13 -16.59 -11.84
N ILE A 141 13.04 -17.57 -11.83
CA ILE A 141 14.46 -17.32 -11.62
C ILE A 141 14.98 -16.45 -12.75
N ILE A 142 15.76 -15.43 -12.40
CA ILE A 142 16.40 -14.51 -13.34
C ILE A 142 17.89 -14.40 -13.06
N ALA A 143 18.64 -13.94 -14.06
CA ALA A 143 20.03 -13.54 -13.86
C ALA A 143 20.12 -12.37 -12.87
N PRO A 144 21.23 -12.23 -12.12
CA PRO A 144 21.46 -11.12 -11.22
C PRO A 144 21.21 -9.77 -11.93
N PRO A 145 20.35 -8.90 -11.37
CA PRO A 145 20.12 -7.59 -11.96
C PRO A 145 21.42 -6.78 -12.05
N THR A 146 21.56 -5.98 -13.11
CA THR A 146 22.74 -5.12 -13.30
C THR A 146 22.99 -4.25 -12.06
N GLY A 147 24.21 -4.28 -11.53
CA GLY A 147 24.61 -3.51 -10.35
C GLY A 147 24.18 -4.12 -9.01
N ARG A 148 23.62 -5.33 -8.99
CA ARG A 148 23.40 -6.12 -7.76
C ARG A 148 24.52 -7.15 -7.58
N PRO A 149 24.86 -7.51 -6.32
CA PRO A 149 25.85 -8.54 -6.05
C PRO A 149 25.40 -9.91 -6.60
N ALA A 150 26.32 -10.87 -6.66
CA ALA A 150 25.95 -12.26 -6.85
C ALA A 150 24.98 -12.70 -5.73
N PRO A 151 24.01 -13.58 -6.02
CA PRO A 151 23.12 -14.09 -5.00
C PRO A 151 23.93 -14.83 -3.92
N ALA A 152 23.39 -14.86 -2.69
CA ALA A 152 23.96 -15.68 -1.63
C ALA A 152 24.02 -17.16 -2.06
N GLU A 153 24.96 -17.92 -1.51
CA GLU A 153 25.16 -19.32 -1.87
C GLU A 153 23.85 -20.12 -1.70
N GLY A 154 23.47 -20.88 -2.74
CA GLY A 154 22.23 -21.66 -2.76
C GLY A 154 20.95 -20.87 -3.08
N HIS A 155 21.03 -19.57 -3.28
CA HIS A 155 19.88 -18.70 -3.59
C HIS A 155 19.96 -18.10 -4.99
N ASN A 156 18.82 -17.64 -5.49
CA ASN A 156 18.69 -16.99 -6.79
C ASN A 156 17.88 -15.70 -6.70
N TYR A 157 18.12 -14.80 -7.65
CA TYR A 157 17.17 -13.72 -7.90
C TYR A 157 15.92 -14.28 -8.60
N VAL A 158 14.76 -13.83 -8.17
CA VAL A 158 13.48 -14.13 -8.80
C VAL A 158 12.75 -12.86 -9.19
N LYS A 159 12.06 -12.90 -10.34
CA LYS A 159 11.03 -11.94 -10.70
C LYS A 159 9.67 -12.51 -10.30
N VAL A 160 9.02 -11.84 -9.36
CA VAL A 160 7.66 -12.14 -8.89
C VAL A 160 6.69 -11.22 -9.62
N GLN A 161 5.74 -11.80 -10.36
CA GLN A 161 4.71 -11.10 -11.09
C GLN A 161 3.39 -11.25 -10.33
N PHE A 162 2.67 -10.14 -10.17
CA PHE A 162 1.35 -10.11 -9.54
C PHE A 162 0.25 -9.97 -10.59
N GLY A 163 -0.97 -10.35 -10.21
CA GLY A 163 -2.16 -10.11 -11.03
C GLY A 163 -2.40 -8.62 -11.28
N LYS A 164 -3.13 -8.30 -12.34
CA LYS A 164 -3.53 -6.92 -12.66
C LYS A 164 -4.53 -6.40 -11.63
N SER A 165 -4.29 -5.22 -11.06
CA SER A 165 -5.23 -4.61 -10.11
C SER A 165 -6.53 -4.15 -10.80
N PRO A 166 -7.63 -4.01 -10.05
CA PRO A 166 -8.72 -3.14 -10.47
C PRO A 166 -8.26 -1.70 -10.68
N TYR A 167 -9.15 -0.88 -11.23
CA TYR A 167 -8.93 0.55 -11.37
C TYR A 167 -8.83 1.18 -9.97
N MET A 168 -7.70 1.78 -9.60
CA MET A 168 -7.44 2.33 -8.26
C MET A 168 -6.48 3.53 -8.33
N SER A 169 -6.42 4.32 -7.27
CA SER A 169 -5.55 5.51 -7.18
C SER A 169 -4.09 5.11 -6.89
N THR A 170 -3.14 5.98 -7.23
CA THR A 170 -1.69 5.74 -7.05
C THR A 170 -1.30 5.50 -5.60
N TYR A 171 -1.93 6.22 -4.66
CA TYR A 171 -1.63 6.13 -3.23
C TYR A 171 -1.96 4.75 -2.61
N LEU A 172 -2.77 3.94 -3.29
CA LEU A 172 -3.14 2.58 -2.86
C LEU A 172 -2.18 1.50 -3.36
N VAL A 173 -1.25 1.83 -4.25
CA VAL A 173 -0.24 0.86 -4.69
C VAL A 173 0.63 0.48 -3.49
N ALA A 174 0.76 -0.82 -3.23
CA ALA A 174 1.63 -1.32 -2.17
C ALA A 174 2.55 -2.43 -2.65
N MET A 175 3.76 -2.43 -2.09
CA MET A 175 4.79 -3.43 -2.34
C MET A 175 5.52 -3.69 -1.02
N ALA A 176 5.74 -4.96 -0.69
CA ALA A 176 6.60 -5.35 0.44
C ALA A 176 7.51 -6.51 0.03
N VAL A 177 8.80 -6.44 0.39
CA VAL A 177 9.78 -7.51 0.16
C VAL A 177 10.63 -7.70 1.40
N GLY A 178 10.76 -8.93 1.87
CA GLY A 178 11.64 -9.28 2.98
C GLY A 178 11.43 -10.71 3.47
N ASN A 179 12.15 -11.07 4.53
CA ASN A 179 11.93 -12.34 5.23
C ASN A 179 10.71 -12.19 6.14
N LEU A 180 9.60 -12.83 5.79
CA LEU A 180 8.31 -12.69 6.47
C LEU A 180 7.70 -14.06 6.75
N ASP A 181 7.15 -14.23 7.94
CA ASP A 181 6.25 -15.32 8.28
C ASP A 181 4.80 -14.86 8.18
N HIS A 182 3.86 -15.80 8.09
CA HIS A 182 2.45 -15.47 8.15
C HIS A 182 1.59 -16.55 8.81
N VAL A 183 0.41 -16.13 9.24
CA VAL A 183 -0.76 -16.99 9.50
C VAL A 183 -1.82 -16.70 8.43
N SER A 184 -2.69 -17.67 8.13
CA SER A 184 -3.69 -17.52 7.08
C SER A 184 -5.00 -18.22 7.42
N THR A 185 -6.09 -17.70 6.85
CA THR A 185 -7.42 -18.30 6.88
C THR A 185 -8.20 -17.92 5.61
N LYS A 186 -9.40 -18.46 5.45
CA LYS A 186 -10.40 -17.96 4.51
C LYS A 186 -11.60 -17.45 5.27
N ASP A 187 -12.22 -16.38 4.79
CA ASP A 187 -13.52 -15.96 5.30
C ASP A 187 -14.66 -16.85 4.77
N SER A 188 -15.90 -16.58 5.22
CA SER A 188 -17.08 -17.34 4.78
C SER A 188 -17.48 -17.07 3.31
N ASN A 189 -16.93 -16.03 2.68
CA ASN A 189 -17.10 -15.74 1.26
C ASN A 189 -15.97 -16.34 0.39
N GLY A 190 -14.97 -16.98 1.00
CA GLY A 190 -13.85 -17.65 0.34
C GLY A 190 -12.61 -16.78 0.07
N VAL A 191 -12.58 -15.54 0.57
CA VAL A 191 -11.44 -14.61 0.44
C VAL A 191 -10.26 -15.14 1.22
N ASP A 192 -9.08 -15.21 0.58
CA ASP A 192 -7.83 -15.55 1.28
C ASP A 192 -7.37 -14.39 2.17
N ILE A 193 -7.26 -14.62 3.47
CA ILE A 193 -6.76 -13.62 4.42
C ILE A 193 -5.43 -14.10 4.99
N ARG A 194 -4.43 -13.23 4.99
CA ARG A 194 -3.09 -13.55 5.53
C ARG A 194 -2.60 -12.39 6.39
N VAL A 195 -2.02 -12.72 7.53
CA VAL A 195 -1.35 -11.74 8.41
C VAL A 195 0.14 -12.03 8.40
N PHE A 196 0.90 -11.15 7.76
CA PHE A 196 2.35 -11.21 7.63
C PHE A 196 3.05 -10.43 8.75
N THR A 197 4.20 -10.95 9.17
CA THR A 197 5.02 -10.33 10.20
C THR A 197 6.48 -10.74 10.04
N THR A 198 7.37 -10.04 10.74
CA THR A 198 8.75 -10.49 10.95
C THR A 198 8.80 -11.88 11.61
N PRO A 199 9.82 -12.71 11.33
CA PRO A 199 9.95 -14.05 11.87
C PRO A 199 9.90 -14.10 13.40
N GLY A 200 9.25 -15.14 13.93
CA GLY A 200 9.11 -15.34 15.38
C GLY A 200 7.88 -14.69 16.01
N LYS A 201 7.13 -13.85 15.27
CA LYS A 201 5.92 -13.16 15.78
C LYS A 201 4.60 -13.67 15.19
N LYS A 202 4.61 -14.68 14.32
CA LYS A 202 3.41 -15.10 13.55
C LYS A 202 2.20 -15.48 14.42
N ALA A 203 2.43 -16.06 15.60
CA ALA A 203 1.36 -16.40 16.54
C ALA A 203 0.57 -15.16 16.99
N CYS A 204 1.23 -14.00 17.09
CA CYS A 204 0.61 -12.74 17.47
C CYS A 204 -0.35 -12.20 16.39
N GLY A 205 -0.25 -12.67 15.14
CA GLY A 205 -1.16 -12.29 14.05
C GLY A 205 -2.52 -13.01 14.09
N GLN A 206 -2.69 -14.02 14.97
CA GLN A 206 -3.87 -14.88 14.99
C GLN A 206 -5.15 -14.11 15.32
N TYR A 207 -5.07 -13.11 16.20
CA TYR A 207 -6.22 -12.29 16.58
C TYR A 207 -6.69 -11.39 15.43
N ALA A 208 -5.78 -10.68 14.76
CA ALA A 208 -6.12 -9.87 13.58
C ALA A 208 -6.71 -10.71 12.44
N LEU A 209 -6.26 -11.95 12.31
CA LEU A 209 -6.80 -12.91 11.35
C LEU A 209 -8.27 -13.27 11.68
N GLU A 210 -8.60 -13.45 12.96
CA GLU A 210 -9.98 -13.68 13.43
C GLU A 210 -10.87 -12.46 13.19
N VAL A 211 -10.40 -11.26 13.57
CA VAL A 211 -11.11 -9.99 13.32
C VAL A 211 -11.42 -9.87 11.83
N SER A 212 -10.41 -10.05 10.98
CA SER A 212 -10.57 -9.91 9.53
C SER A 212 -11.56 -10.91 8.94
N ALA A 213 -11.52 -12.18 9.39
CA ALA A 213 -12.41 -13.23 8.91
C ALA A 213 -13.88 -13.03 9.30
N LYS A 214 -14.16 -12.31 10.40
CA LYS A 214 -15.51 -11.91 10.81
C LYS A 214 -15.97 -10.64 10.09
N THR A 215 -15.08 -9.66 9.96
CA THR A 215 -15.40 -8.31 9.47
C THR A 215 -15.62 -8.26 7.96
N LEU A 216 -14.81 -8.95 7.15
CA LEU A 216 -14.99 -8.92 5.68
C LEU A 216 -16.38 -9.41 5.23
N PRO A 217 -16.90 -10.55 5.71
CA PRO A 217 -18.28 -10.96 5.42
C PRO A 217 -19.33 -10.00 5.97
N PHE A 218 -19.10 -9.42 7.15
CA PHE A 218 -20.00 -8.43 7.74
C PHE A 218 -20.16 -7.22 6.80
N TYR A 219 -19.06 -6.61 6.37
CA TYR A 219 -19.09 -5.48 5.43
C TYR A 219 -19.68 -5.86 4.09
N ALA A 220 -19.33 -7.04 3.55
CA ALA A 220 -19.91 -7.51 2.29
C ALA A 220 -21.43 -7.60 2.34
N ASN A 221 -21.99 -8.09 3.46
CA ASN A 221 -23.42 -8.17 3.68
C ASN A 221 -24.05 -6.78 3.91
N LEU A 222 -23.43 -5.97 4.77
CA LEU A 222 -23.93 -4.64 5.13
C LEU A 222 -24.01 -3.70 3.92
N PHE A 223 -22.97 -3.71 3.08
CA PHE A 223 -22.91 -2.87 1.88
C PHE A 223 -23.57 -3.49 0.65
N GLY A 224 -24.03 -4.75 0.74
CA GLY A 224 -24.58 -5.49 -0.40
C GLY A 224 -23.58 -5.68 -1.55
N CYS A 225 -22.28 -5.62 -1.26
CA CYS A 225 -21.21 -5.64 -2.25
C CYS A 225 -20.04 -6.49 -1.72
N LYS A 226 -19.71 -7.57 -2.42
CA LYS A 226 -18.61 -8.47 -2.02
C LYS A 226 -17.25 -7.76 -2.03
N PHE A 227 -16.33 -8.23 -1.20
CA PHE A 227 -14.93 -7.83 -1.29
C PHE A 227 -14.39 -8.13 -2.71
N PRO A 228 -13.84 -7.13 -3.43
CA PRO A 228 -13.64 -7.25 -4.88
C PRO A 228 -12.33 -7.94 -5.27
N LEU A 229 -11.44 -8.25 -4.31
CA LEU A 229 -10.16 -8.89 -4.57
C LEU A 229 -10.16 -10.35 -4.11
N PRO A 230 -9.36 -11.23 -4.73
CA PRO A 230 -9.26 -12.64 -4.34
C PRO A 230 -8.59 -12.85 -2.97
N LYS A 231 -7.84 -11.86 -2.47
CA LYS A 231 -7.10 -11.93 -1.21
C LYS A 231 -7.07 -10.59 -0.48
N CYS A 232 -6.91 -10.65 0.84
CA CYS A 232 -6.68 -9.52 1.73
C CYS A 232 -5.49 -9.83 2.64
N ASP A 233 -4.34 -9.22 2.38
CA ASP A 233 -3.18 -9.34 3.23
C ASP A 233 -3.12 -8.18 4.22
N LEU A 234 -2.71 -8.48 5.45
CA LEU A 234 -2.37 -7.50 6.47
C LEU A 234 -0.88 -7.73 6.81
N ILE A 235 -0.06 -6.69 6.87
CA ILE A 235 1.36 -6.81 7.21
C ILE A 235 1.73 -5.89 8.38
N ALA A 236 2.33 -6.48 9.41
CA ALA A 236 2.93 -5.75 10.52
C ALA A 236 4.34 -5.28 10.14
N LEU A 237 4.52 -3.96 10.10
CA LEU A 237 5.78 -3.29 9.83
C LEU A 237 6.40 -2.74 11.13
N PRO A 238 7.68 -3.05 11.41
CA PRO A 238 8.41 -2.50 12.56
C PRO A 238 8.47 -0.97 12.56
N ASP A 239 8.81 -0.38 11.41
CA ASP A 239 8.88 1.06 11.22
C ASP A 239 7.72 1.51 10.33
N PHE A 240 6.74 2.17 10.94
CA PHE A 240 5.58 2.73 10.24
C PHE A 240 5.15 4.05 10.86
N ALA A 241 5.05 5.10 10.03
CA ALA A 241 4.83 6.48 10.50
C ALA A 241 3.47 6.66 11.19
N ILE A 242 2.45 5.97 10.67
CA ILE A 242 1.07 6.05 11.14
C ILE A 242 0.61 4.72 11.77
N GLY A 243 -0.66 4.62 12.15
CA GLY A 243 -1.22 3.41 12.75
C GLY A 243 -1.34 2.27 11.75
N ALA A 244 -2.02 2.54 10.64
CA ALA A 244 -2.24 1.61 9.53
C ALA A 244 -2.53 2.37 8.22
N MET A 245 -2.59 1.65 7.10
CA MET A 245 -2.86 2.18 5.77
C MET A 245 -3.53 1.11 4.90
N GLU A 246 -4.61 1.48 4.23
CA GLU A 246 -5.56 0.57 3.60
C GLU A 246 -5.19 0.12 2.19
N ASN A 247 -3.89 0.00 1.87
CA ASN A 247 -3.49 -0.28 0.49
C ASN A 247 -4.23 -1.52 -0.04
N TRP A 248 -4.90 -1.39 -1.20
CA TRP A 248 -5.98 -2.30 -1.55
C TRP A 248 -5.48 -3.75 -1.71
N GLY A 249 -5.91 -4.61 -0.79
CA GLY A 249 -5.50 -6.02 -0.73
C GLY A 249 -4.17 -6.29 -0.02
N LEU A 250 -3.38 -5.28 0.37
CA LEU A 250 -2.15 -5.40 1.16
C LEU A 250 -2.08 -4.27 2.20
N ILE A 251 -2.88 -4.39 3.25
CA ILE A 251 -3.02 -3.38 4.29
C ILE A 251 -1.76 -3.40 5.18
N THR A 252 -1.15 -2.25 5.42
CA THR A 252 0.06 -2.15 6.25
C THR A 252 -0.27 -1.58 7.62
N PHE A 253 0.34 -2.12 8.68
CA PHE A 253 0.12 -1.70 10.06
C PHE A 253 1.44 -1.50 10.77
N ARG A 254 1.47 -0.59 11.75
CA ARG A 254 2.48 -0.67 12.81
C ARG A 254 2.27 -1.96 13.60
N GLU A 255 3.34 -2.61 14.04
CA GLU A 255 3.22 -3.90 14.78
C GLU A 255 2.22 -3.84 15.95
N ALA A 256 2.23 -2.75 16.74
CA ALA A 256 1.34 -2.56 17.88
C ALA A 256 -0.16 -2.43 17.52
N GLN A 257 -0.47 -2.15 16.25
CA GLN A 257 -1.84 -2.00 15.74
C GLN A 257 -2.37 -3.27 15.06
N LEU A 258 -1.59 -4.36 15.07
CA LEU A 258 -1.96 -5.61 14.40
C LEU A 258 -1.63 -6.86 15.20
N LEU A 259 -0.51 -6.87 15.94
CA LEU A 259 -0.02 -8.04 16.63
C LEU A 259 -0.47 -8.05 18.09
N ILE A 260 -1.08 -9.17 18.51
CA ILE A 260 -1.56 -9.40 19.87
C ILE A 260 -0.91 -10.66 20.42
N ASP A 261 -0.13 -10.52 21.49
CA ASP A 261 0.22 -11.64 22.35
C ASP A 261 -1.03 -12.01 23.18
N GLN A 262 -1.61 -13.19 22.95
CA GLN A 262 -2.87 -13.57 23.58
C GLN A 262 -2.79 -13.68 25.11
N GLU A 263 -1.63 -14.03 25.65
CA GLU A 263 -1.41 -14.25 27.08
C GLU A 263 -1.10 -12.94 27.82
N ASN A 264 -0.36 -12.04 27.18
CA ASN A 264 0.19 -10.86 27.85
C ASN A 264 -0.49 -9.54 27.46
N THR A 265 -1.24 -9.49 26.37
CA THR A 265 -1.84 -8.24 25.88
C THR A 265 -3.16 -7.94 26.57
N SER A 266 -3.32 -6.69 27.04
CA SER A 266 -4.52 -6.21 27.71
C SER A 266 -5.78 -6.27 26.81
N LEU A 267 -6.96 -6.36 27.42
CA LEU A 267 -8.23 -6.32 26.68
C LEU A 267 -8.39 -5.01 25.90
N ILE A 268 -7.99 -3.88 26.50
CA ILE A 268 -8.06 -2.56 25.85
C ILE A 268 -7.22 -2.54 24.57
N SER A 269 -6.02 -3.10 24.61
CA SER A 269 -5.17 -3.23 23.41
C SER A 269 -5.79 -4.15 22.35
N LYS A 270 -6.45 -5.24 22.75
CA LYS A 270 -7.20 -6.11 21.82
C LYS A 270 -8.37 -5.36 21.17
N GLN A 271 -9.08 -4.53 21.93
CA GLN A 271 -10.16 -3.69 21.42
C GLN A 271 -9.63 -2.67 20.40
N PHE A 272 -8.52 -1.98 20.69
CA PHE A 272 -7.91 -1.05 19.73
C PHE A 272 -7.46 -1.74 18.44
N VAL A 273 -6.80 -2.90 18.52
CA VAL A 273 -6.43 -3.66 17.33
C VAL A 273 -7.67 -4.11 16.55
N ALA A 274 -8.77 -4.48 17.21
CA ALA A 274 -10.02 -4.80 16.50
C ALA A 274 -10.56 -3.58 15.76
N LEU A 275 -10.67 -2.42 16.43
CA LEU A 275 -11.11 -1.16 15.81
C LEU A 275 -10.25 -0.83 14.58
N THR A 276 -8.93 -0.74 14.74
CA THR A 276 -8.02 -0.40 13.64
C THR A 276 -8.12 -1.40 12.49
N VAL A 277 -8.14 -2.71 12.76
CA VAL A 277 -8.32 -3.71 11.69
C VAL A 277 -9.67 -3.54 10.99
N THR A 278 -10.75 -3.25 11.73
CA THR A 278 -12.06 -3.00 11.11
C THR A 278 -12.15 -1.68 10.34
N HIS A 279 -11.42 -0.64 10.75
CA HIS A 279 -11.26 0.64 10.03
C HIS A 279 -10.62 0.41 8.66
N GLU A 280 -9.46 -0.23 8.64
CA GLU A 280 -8.75 -0.50 7.39
C GLU A 280 -9.54 -1.40 6.44
N LEU A 281 -10.30 -2.37 6.98
CA LEU A 281 -11.17 -3.21 6.17
C LEU A 281 -12.38 -2.44 5.61
N ALA A 282 -12.86 -1.40 6.29
CA ALA A 282 -13.93 -0.54 5.76
C ALA A 282 -13.45 0.24 4.53
N HIS A 283 -12.19 0.67 4.53
CA HIS A 283 -11.60 1.41 3.42
C HIS A 283 -11.54 0.62 2.11
N MET A 284 -11.62 -0.72 2.16
CA MET A 284 -11.76 -1.56 0.97
C MET A 284 -12.99 -1.17 0.12
N TRP A 285 -14.03 -0.60 0.75
CA TRP A 285 -15.18 0.02 0.08
C TRP A 285 -15.08 1.55 0.06
N PHE A 286 -14.76 2.18 1.20
CA PHE A 286 -14.77 3.64 1.38
C PHE A 286 -13.35 4.22 1.39
N GLY A 287 -12.83 4.53 0.21
CA GLY A 287 -11.44 4.91 -0.02
C GLY A 287 -10.93 4.24 -1.28
N ASN A 288 -11.09 2.91 -1.34
CA ASN A 288 -10.53 2.08 -2.41
C ASN A 288 -11.51 1.87 -3.56
N LEU A 289 -12.68 1.27 -3.28
CA LEU A 289 -13.71 1.07 -4.29
C LEU A 289 -14.28 2.43 -4.73
N VAL A 290 -14.74 3.22 -3.76
CA VAL A 290 -15.19 4.60 -3.95
C VAL A 290 -14.15 5.53 -3.34
N THR A 291 -13.47 6.31 -4.17
CA THR A 291 -12.41 7.24 -3.76
C THR A 291 -12.93 8.67 -3.90
N MET A 292 -12.56 9.55 -2.98
CA MET A 292 -12.81 10.99 -3.11
C MET A 292 -12.12 11.55 -4.36
N GLU A 293 -12.74 12.56 -4.98
CA GLU A 293 -12.16 13.24 -6.15
C GLU A 293 -10.88 14.00 -5.79
N TRP A 294 -10.84 14.61 -4.60
CA TRP A 294 -9.68 15.35 -4.12
C TRP A 294 -9.55 15.28 -2.61
N TRP A 295 -8.35 15.58 -2.09
CA TRP A 295 -7.99 15.51 -0.67
C TRP A 295 -8.82 16.44 0.22
N THR A 296 -9.41 17.52 -0.32
CA THR A 296 -10.36 18.38 0.41
C THR A 296 -11.63 17.63 0.87
N HIS A 297 -11.89 16.45 0.30
CA HIS A 297 -13.00 15.57 0.67
C HIS A 297 -12.53 14.28 1.37
N LEU A 298 -11.34 14.29 2.00
CA LEU A 298 -10.77 13.16 2.74
C LEU A 298 -11.74 12.57 3.79
N TRP A 299 -12.61 13.40 4.37
CA TRP A 299 -13.62 12.97 5.34
C TRP A 299 -14.59 11.90 4.79
N LEU A 300 -14.80 11.80 3.47
CA LEU A 300 -15.62 10.75 2.85
C LEU A 300 -15.02 9.34 3.04
N LYS A 301 -13.69 9.27 3.16
CA LYS A 301 -12.90 8.07 3.41
C LYS A 301 -12.76 7.87 4.91
N GLU A 302 -12.08 8.79 5.59
CA GLU A 302 -11.73 8.64 7.01
C GLU A 302 -12.95 8.71 7.93
N GLY A 303 -13.81 9.71 7.76
CA GLY A 303 -14.98 9.89 8.63
C GLY A 303 -15.95 8.72 8.56
N PHE A 304 -16.08 8.10 7.38
CA PHE A 304 -16.94 6.92 7.21
C PHE A 304 -16.31 5.67 7.84
N ALA A 305 -15.02 5.43 7.63
CA ALA A 305 -14.31 4.31 8.23
C ALA A 305 -14.32 4.38 9.76
N THR A 306 -14.04 5.56 10.34
CA THR A 306 -14.06 5.81 11.79
C THR A 306 -15.44 5.59 12.40
N TRP A 307 -16.52 5.90 11.66
CA TRP A 307 -17.86 5.63 12.16
C TRP A 307 -18.18 4.13 12.13
N ILE A 308 -17.84 3.46 11.03
CA ILE A 308 -18.30 2.09 10.82
C ILE A 308 -17.42 1.03 11.48
N GLU A 309 -16.18 1.34 11.86
CA GLU A 309 -15.33 0.45 12.69
C GLU A 309 -16.03 0.06 13.99
N PHE A 310 -16.76 0.99 14.63
CA PHE A 310 -17.53 0.71 15.86
C PHE A 310 -18.69 -0.23 15.59
N VAL A 311 -19.43 0.00 14.50
CA VAL A 311 -20.58 -0.84 14.13
C VAL A 311 -20.12 -2.27 13.84
N ALA A 312 -19.02 -2.42 13.10
CA ALA A 312 -18.45 -3.72 12.76
C ALA A 312 -17.87 -4.43 14.00
N THR A 313 -17.12 -3.70 14.82
CA THR A 313 -16.49 -4.25 16.03
C THR A 313 -17.54 -4.68 17.05
N ASP A 314 -18.58 -3.88 17.28
CA ASP A 314 -19.69 -4.21 18.18
C ASP A 314 -20.42 -5.46 17.72
N PHE A 315 -20.68 -5.59 16.41
CA PHE A 315 -21.31 -6.77 15.85
C PHE A 315 -20.43 -8.02 15.93
N CYS A 316 -19.14 -7.92 15.61
CA CYS A 316 -18.23 -9.05 15.54
C CYS A 316 -17.73 -9.50 16.93
N PHE A 317 -17.70 -8.58 17.89
CA PHE A 317 -17.17 -8.76 19.25
C PHE A 317 -18.07 -8.04 20.29
N PRO A 318 -19.32 -8.48 20.48
CA PRO A 318 -20.29 -7.79 21.34
C PRO A 318 -19.84 -7.70 22.81
N ASP A 319 -19.03 -8.64 23.28
CA ASP A 319 -18.50 -8.65 24.64
C ASP A 319 -17.54 -7.47 24.92
N TYR A 320 -17.11 -6.74 23.89
CA TYR A 320 -16.26 -5.57 24.06
C TYR A 320 -17.01 -4.31 24.50
N ASN A 321 -18.33 -4.25 24.33
CA ASN A 321 -19.15 -3.05 24.59
C ASN A 321 -18.53 -1.79 23.98
N ILE A 322 -17.99 -1.91 22.76
CA ILE A 322 -17.14 -0.88 22.14
C ILE A 322 -17.91 0.43 21.94
N TRP A 323 -19.24 0.34 21.76
CA TRP A 323 -20.12 1.48 21.57
C TRP A 323 -20.16 2.44 22.77
N GLU A 324 -19.93 1.95 24.00
CA GLU A 324 -19.87 2.80 25.19
C GLU A 324 -18.70 3.79 25.15
N GLY A 325 -17.62 3.43 24.47
CA GLY A 325 -16.42 4.26 24.29
C GLY A 325 -16.47 5.21 23.10
N PHE A 326 -17.51 5.14 22.26
CA PHE A 326 -17.57 5.86 20.98
C PHE A 326 -17.36 7.37 21.13
N ALA A 327 -18.10 8.03 22.04
CA ALA A 327 -18.01 9.48 22.21
C ALA A 327 -16.59 9.93 22.59
N THR A 328 -15.97 9.24 23.55
CA THR A 328 -14.60 9.53 23.99
C THR A 328 -13.58 9.27 22.89
N TRP A 329 -13.76 8.21 22.10
CA TRP A 329 -12.88 7.92 20.97
C TRP A 329 -12.97 8.97 19.87
N ILE A 330 -14.17 9.39 19.49
CA ILE A 330 -14.36 10.42 18.48
C ILE A 330 -13.76 11.76 18.93
N GLU A 331 -13.87 12.12 20.20
CA GLU A 331 -13.18 13.29 20.75
C GLU A 331 -11.65 13.16 20.60
N PHE A 332 -11.08 12.01 20.93
CA PHE A 332 -9.65 11.74 20.78
C PHE A 332 -9.20 11.85 19.31
N VAL A 333 -9.88 11.16 18.38
CA VAL A 333 -9.59 11.19 16.95
C VAL A 333 -9.71 12.61 16.40
N ALA A 334 -10.78 13.33 16.75
CA ALA A 334 -10.96 14.71 16.33
C ALA A 334 -9.83 15.62 16.83
N THR A 335 -9.33 15.41 18.05
CA THR A 335 -8.19 16.17 18.56
C THR A 335 -6.87 15.81 17.87
N ASP A 336 -6.54 14.54 17.68
CA ASP A 336 -5.28 14.11 17.07
C ASP A 336 -5.18 14.50 15.58
N PHE A 337 -6.30 14.49 14.84
CA PHE A 337 -6.32 14.97 13.44
C PHE A 337 -6.36 16.51 13.32
N CYS A 338 -6.73 17.24 14.37
CA CYS A 338 -6.85 18.71 14.31
C CYS A 338 -5.62 19.48 14.84
N PHE A 339 -4.58 18.81 15.35
CA PHE A 339 -3.38 19.50 15.83
C PHE A 339 -2.25 19.57 14.77
N PRO A 340 -1.56 20.72 14.63
CA PRO A 340 -0.68 21.04 13.49
C PRO A 340 0.64 20.25 13.43
N ASP A 341 0.96 19.46 14.46
CA ASP A 341 2.29 18.83 14.60
C ASP A 341 2.37 17.43 13.95
N TYR A 342 1.22 16.83 13.60
CA TYR A 342 1.16 15.73 12.64
C TYR A 342 0.85 16.33 11.27
N ASN A 343 1.89 16.59 10.48
CA ASN A 343 1.82 17.11 9.12
C ASN A 343 1.11 16.13 8.15
N ILE A 344 -0.19 15.91 8.34
CA ILE A 344 -1.13 15.46 7.32
C ILE A 344 -2.00 16.68 6.99
N TRP A 345 -1.37 17.74 6.49
CA TRP A 345 -2.06 18.99 6.20
C TRP A 345 -3.03 18.80 5.03
N VAL A 346 -4.33 18.97 5.33
CA VAL A 346 -5.32 19.48 4.39
C VAL A 346 -5.48 20.97 4.70
N GLY A 347 -4.79 21.80 3.92
CA GLY A 347 -4.88 23.26 3.91
C GLY A 347 -4.46 23.77 2.54
#